data_AF-A0A4U9RTS8-F1
#
_entry.id   AF-A0A4U9RTS8-F1
#
_cell.length_a   1.000
_cell.length_b   1.000
_cell.length_c   1.000
_cell.angle_alpha   90.00
_cell.angle_beta   90.00
_cell.angle_gamma   90.00
#
_symmetry.space_group_name_H-M   'P 1'
#
loop_
_entity.id
_entity.type
_entity.pdbx_description
1 polymer ?
#
loop_
_entity_poly.entity_id
_entity_poly.type
_entity_poly.pdbx_seq_one_letter_code
_entity_poly.pdbx_strand_id
1 'polypeptide(L)' 'MDNNFTNSNNQIKYANLKETEEKRLKELESQFNSEFGTDYYLMIMKEK' A
#
# COMPACT_ATOMS: atom_id res chain seq x y z
N MET A 1 7.92 -26.43 -20.76
CA MET A 1 6.74 -25.60 -20.48
C MET A 1 7.20 -24.16 -20.51
N ASP A 2 7.24 -23.59 -21.71
CA ASP A 2 7.45 -22.16 -21.89
C ASP A 2 6.13 -21.43 -21.62
N ASN A 3 6.23 -20.27 -20.96
CA ASN A 3 5.58 -19.00 -21.32
C ASN A 3 5.25 -18.14 -20.08
N ASN A 4 6.10 -17.13 -19.86
CA ASN A 4 5.70 -15.76 -19.49
C ASN A 4 4.98 -15.54 -18.15
N PHE A 5 5.72 -15.56 -17.04
CA PHE A 5 5.28 -14.93 -15.77
C PHE A 5 5.60 -13.42 -15.68
N THR A 6 5.96 -12.77 -16.78
CA THR A 6 6.54 -11.41 -16.80
C THR A 6 5.62 -10.34 -17.39
N ASN A 7 4.29 -10.47 -17.33
CA ASN A 7 3.39 -9.49 -17.99
C ASN A 7 2.25 -8.89 -17.13
N SER A 8 2.33 -8.90 -15.80
CA SER A 8 1.35 -8.18 -14.97
C SER A 8 1.93 -7.21 -13.93
N ASN A 9 3.23 -6.91 -13.98
CA ASN A 9 3.83 -5.86 -13.12
C ASN A 9 3.32 -4.44 -13.44
N ASN A 10 2.50 -4.28 -14.48
CA ASN A 10 1.97 -2.98 -14.93
C ASN A 10 0.62 -2.58 -14.29
N GLN A 11 0.15 -3.27 -13.25
CA GLN A 11 -1.14 -2.97 -12.62
C GLN A 11 -1.04 -2.45 -11.19
N ILE A 12 0.15 -2.08 -10.71
CA ILE A 12 0.26 -1.32 -9.46
C ILE A 12 -0.17 0.11 -9.78
N LYS A 13 -1.39 0.47 -9.37
CA LYS A 13 -1.88 1.84 -9.48
C LYS A 13 -1.29 2.66 -8.34
N TYR A 14 -0.39 3.58 -8.66
CA TYR A 14 0.15 4.53 -7.71
C TYR A 14 -0.83 5.69 -7.54
N ALA A 15 -1.10 6.06 -6.29
CA ALA A 15 -1.82 7.28 -5.96
C ALA A 15 -0.80 8.30 -5.45
N ASN A 16 -0.78 9.48 -6.06
CA ASN A 16 0.01 10.60 -5.55
C ASN A 16 -0.69 11.17 -4.31
N LEU A 17 -0.19 10.82 -3.14
CA LEU A 17 -0.71 11.30 -1.86
C LEU A 17 -0.02 12.59 -1.45
N LYS A 18 -0.79 13.52 -0.90
CA LYS A 18 -0.28 14.68 -0.18
C LYS A 18 0.14 14.26 1.23
N GLU A 19 1.02 15.04 1.86
CA GLU A 19 1.51 14.79 3.23
C GLU A 19 0.37 14.58 4.25
N THR A 20 -0.71 15.34 4.12
CA THR A 20 -1.90 15.21 4.97
C THR A 20 -2.64 13.89 4.78
N GLU A 21 -2.66 13.36 3.56
CA GLU A 21 -3.29 12.08 3.22
C GLU A 21 -2.44 10.90 3.69
N GLU A 22 -1.10 11.00 3.56
CA GLU A 22 -0.16 10.03 4.13
C GLU A 22 -0.30 9.95 5.66
N LYS A 23 -0.40 11.09 6.34
CA LYS A 23 -0.57 11.13 7.80
C LYS A 23 -1.86 10.43 8.23
N ARG A 24 -2.96 10.70 7.53
CA ARG A 24 -4.27 10.11 7.82
C ARG A 24 -4.28 8.59 7.60
N LEU A 25 -3.56 8.10 6.60
CA LEU A 25 -3.42 6.65 6.37
C LEU A 25 -2.66 5.96 7.51
N LYS A 26 -1.60 6.58 8.04
CA LYS A 26 -0.89 6.05 9.21
C LYS A 26 -1.74 6.04 10.48
N GLU A 27 -2.57 7.08 10.66
CA GLU A 27 -3.53 7.12 11.77
C GLU A 27 -4.58 6.01 11.67
N LEU A 28 -5.09 5.75 10.46
CA LEU A 28 -6.01 4.64 10.19
C LEU A 28 -5.36 3.28 10.44
N GLU A 29 -4.13 3.08 9.97
CA GLU A 29 -3.36 1.85 10.22
C GLU A 29 -3.22 1.58 11.72
N SER A 30 -2.80 2.59 12.48
CA SER A 30 -2.63 2.48 13.93
C SER A 30 -3.94 2.15 14.65
N GLN A 31 -5.04 2.81 14.28
CA GLN A 31 -6.36 2.53 14.83
C GLN A 31 -6.81 1.10 14.54
N PHE A 32 -6.68 0.66 13.29
CA PHE A 32 -7.04 -0.67 12.87
C PHE A 32 -6.23 -1.74 13.61
N ASN A 33 -4.91 -1.58 13.68
CA ASN A 33 -4.04 -2.53 14.36
C ASN A 33 -4.31 -2.59 15.87
N SER A 34 -4.65 -1.45 16.47
CA SER A 34 -5.06 -1.39 17.88
C SER A 34 -6.41 -2.06 18.14
N GLU A 35 -7.37 -1.95 17.22
CA GLU A 35 -8.70 -2.57 17.36
C GLU A 35 -8.67 -4.09 17.17
N PHE A 36 -7.92 -4.55 16.18
CA PHE A 36 -7.91 -5.96 15.78
C PHE A 36 -6.69 -6.73 16.33
N GLY A 37 -5.81 -6.06 17.08
CA GLY A 37 -4.62 -6.67 17.70
C GLY A 37 -3.68 -7.34 16.71
N THR A 38 -3.64 -6.84 15.47
CA THR A 38 -2.91 -7.45 14.36
C THR A 38 -2.12 -6.37 13.63
N ASP A 39 -0.84 -6.61 13.34
CA ASP A 39 0.02 -5.65 12.65
C ASP A 39 -0.18 -5.72 11.12
N TYR A 40 -1.19 -5.02 10.61
CA TYR A 40 -1.35 -4.79 9.18
C TYR A 40 -0.59 -3.53 8.77
N TYR A 41 0.09 -3.60 7.61
CA TYR A 41 0.85 -2.49 7.07
C TYR A 41 0.30 -2.08 5.70
N LEU A 42 -0.13 -0.82 5.60
CA LEU A 42 -0.48 -0.18 4.34
C LEU A 42 0.82 0.30 3.69
N MET A 43 1.40 -0.50 2.78
CA MET A 43 2.60 -0.10 2.04
C MET A 43 2.28 1.03 1.05
N ILE A 44 2.73 2.25 1.38
CA ILE A 44 2.73 3.40 0.49
C ILE A 44 4.11 3.45 -0.21
N MET A 45 4.13 3.29 -1.53
CA MET A 45 5.34 3.38 -2.35
C MET A 45 5.25 4.59 -3.29
N LYS A 46 6.34 5.36 -3.40
CA LYS A 46 6.45 6.40 -4.43
C LYS A 46 6.71 5.76 -5.79
N GLU A 47 6.05 6.29 -6.82
CA GLU A 47 6.43 6.01 -8.19
C GLU A 47 7.85 6.57 -8.43
N LYS A 48 8.71 5.78 -9.07
CA LYS A 48 10.15 6.05 -9.24
C LYS A 48 10.44 7.26 -10.13
#